data_AF-A0A7T1F1S9-F1
#
_entry.id   AF-A0A7T1F1S9-F1
#
_cell.length_a   1.000
_cell.length_b   1.000
_cell.length_c   1.000
_cell.angle_alpha   90.00
_cell.angle_beta   90.00
_cell.angle_gamma   90.00
#
_symmetry.space_group_name_H-M   'P 1'
#
loop_
_entity.id
_entity.type
_entity.pdbx_description
1 polymer ?
#
loop_
_entity_poly.entity_id
_entity_poly.type
_entity_poly.pdbx_seq_one_letter_code
_entity_poly.pdbx_strand_id
1 'polypeptide(L)'
;MKGSKVSSKGQITLPIEARKHLNIQPGVRVRFVLEEDCIRIVPVENGIEALRGTIQVSEPQDFKVVRHQAMKELANERNTHH
;
A
#
# COMPACT_ATOMS: atom_id res chain seq x y z
N MET A 1 -21.56 -8.49 -20.45
CA MET A 1 -20.86 -8.83 -19.18
C MET A 1 -20.99 -10.33 -18.96
N LYS A 2 -19.88 -11.08 -18.83
CA LYS A 2 -19.94 -12.53 -18.59
C LYS A 2 -19.99 -12.80 -17.09
N GLY A 3 -21.01 -13.52 -16.62
CA GLY A 3 -21.11 -13.96 -15.24
C GLY A 3 -20.18 -15.14 -14.96
N SER A 4 -19.67 -15.24 -13.72
CA SER A 4 -18.93 -16.41 -13.24
C SER A 4 -19.85 -17.30 -12.40
N LYS A 5 -19.70 -18.62 -12.53
CA LYS A 5 -20.43 -19.57 -11.70
C LYS A 5 -19.76 -19.70 -10.33
N VAL A 6 -20.57 -19.74 -9.28
CA VAL A 6 -20.10 -20.07 -7.93
C VAL A 6 -19.87 -21.58 -7.84
N SER A 7 -18.70 -22.01 -7.40
CA SER A 7 -18.41 -23.42 -7.16
C SER A 7 -19.19 -23.96 -5.96
N SER A 8 -19.26 -25.28 -5.79
CA SER A 8 -19.86 -25.90 -4.60
C SER A 8 -19.18 -25.49 -3.29
N LYS A 9 -17.94 -25.00 -3.35
CA LYS A 9 -17.17 -24.49 -2.21
C LYS A 9 -17.34 -22.97 -2.01
N GLY A 10 -18.25 -22.33 -2.73
CA GLY A 10 -18.45 -20.87 -2.65
C GLY A 10 -17.39 -20.03 -3.36
N GLN A 11 -16.54 -20.63 -4.21
CA GLN A 11 -15.48 -19.89 -4.91
C GLN A 11 -16.01 -19.29 -6.22
N ILE A 12 -15.56 -18.08 -6.54
CA ILE A 12 -15.81 -17.42 -7.82
C ILE A 12 -14.47 -17.21 -8.54
N THR A 13 -14.41 -17.62 -9.79
CA THR A 13 -13.25 -17.36 -10.63
C THR A 13 -13.36 -15.96 -11.24
N LEU A 14 -12.32 -15.13 -11.05
CA LEU A 14 -12.22 -13.84 -11.72
C LEU A 14 -11.90 -14.04 -13.22
N PRO A 15 -12.72 -13.50 -14.15
CA PRO A 15 -12.41 -13.48 -15.57
C PRO A 15 -11.04 -12.84 -15.86
N ILE A 16 -10.39 -13.26 -16.94
CA ILE A 16 -9.04 -12.80 -17.28
C ILE A 16 -8.96 -11.28 -17.44
N GLU A 17 -10.01 -10.65 -17.96
CA GLU A 17 -10.12 -9.20 -18.12
C GLU A 17 -10.07 -8.48 -16.77
N ALA A 18 -10.86 -8.95 -15.79
CA ALA A 18 -10.87 -8.40 -14.44
C ALA A 18 -9.52 -8.61 -13.72
N ARG A 19 -8.88 -9.78 -13.88
CA ARG A 19 -7.55 -10.04 -13.31
C ARG A 19 -6.50 -9.07 -13.84
N LYS A 20 -6.47 -8.84 -15.15
CA LYS A 20 -5.53 -7.91 -15.79
C LYS A 20 -5.80 -6.48 -15.36
N HIS A 21 -7.06 -6.07 -15.34
CA HIS A 21 -7.45 -4.71 -14.95
C HIS A 21 -7.08 -4.39 -13.50
N LEU A 22 -7.27 -5.35 -12.59
CA LEU A 22 -6.94 -5.21 -11.17
C LEU A 22 -5.49 -5.61 -10.83
N ASN A 23 -4.69 -5.99 -11.83
CA ASN A 23 -3.32 -6.52 -11.68
C ASN A 23 -3.20 -7.64 -10.62
N ILE A 24 -4.19 -8.53 -10.55
CA ILE A 24 -4.23 -9.63 -9.57
C ILE A 24 -3.48 -10.84 -10.14
N GLN A 25 -2.41 -11.21 -9.45
CA GLN A 25 -1.62 -12.43 -9.72
C GLN A 25 -1.97 -13.54 -8.72
N PRO A 26 -1.72 -14.83 -9.05
CA PRO A 26 -1.84 -15.91 -8.08
C PRO A 26 -1.08 -15.59 -6.78
N GLY A 27 -1.74 -15.75 -5.63
CA GLY A 27 -1.15 -15.47 -4.31
C GLY A 27 -1.38 -14.04 -3.78
N VAL A 28 -1.87 -13.11 -4.60
CA VAL A 28 -2.25 -11.76 -4.15
C VAL A 28 -3.51 -11.83 -3.27
N ARG A 29 -3.48 -11.12 -2.14
CA ARG A 29 -4.66 -10.96 -1.27
C ARG A 29 -5.57 -9.86 -1.80
N VAL A 30 -6.87 -10.08 -1.67
CA VAL A 30 -7.92 -9.09 -1.98
C VAL A 30 -8.81 -8.87 -0.77
N ARG A 31 -9.34 -7.66 -0.62
CA ARG A 31 -10.43 -7.35 0.31
C ARG A 31 -11.76 -7.36 -0.44
N PHE A 32 -12.76 -7.93 0.21
CA PHE A 32 -14.15 -7.82 -0.20
C PHE A 32 -14.80 -6.73 0.66
N VAL A 33 -15.33 -5.70 0.01
CA VAL A 33 -16.09 -4.63 0.66
C VAL A 33 -17.55 -4.86 0.30
N LEU A 34 -18.39 -5.07 1.32
CA LEU A 34 -19.83 -5.16 1.15
C LEU A 34 -20.39 -3.75 0.94
N GLU A 35 -21.18 -3.60 -0.11
CA GLU A 35 -22.03 -2.44 -0.40
C GLU A 35 -23.48 -2.94 -0.45
N GLU A 36 -24.47 -2.03 -0.55
CA GLU A 36 -25.90 -2.37 -0.37
C GLU A 36 -26.36 -3.55 -1.24
N ASP A 37 -26.03 -3.52 -2.53
CA ASP A 37 -26.45 -4.54 -3.51
C ASP A 37 -25.29 -5.27 -4.19
N CYS A 38 -24.05 -5.00 -3.79
CA CYS A 38 -22.88 -5.55 -4.46
C CYS A 38 -21.68 -5.76 -3.55
N ILE A 39 -20.66 -6.43 -4.08
CA ILE A 39 -19.38 -6.60 -3.42
C ILE A 39 -18.30 -5.99 -4.30
N ARG A 40 -17.53 -5.07 -3.73
CA ARG A 40 -16.37 -4.49 -4.39
C ARG A 40 -15.11 -5.25 -3.99
N ILE A 41 -14.34 -5.67 -4.98
CA ILE A 41 -13.08 -6.40 -4.80
C ILE A 41 -11.92 -5.39 -4.93
N VAL A 42 -11.10 -5.30 -3.89
CA VAL A 42 -9.98 -4.35 -3.84
C VAL A 42 -8.68 -5.13 -3.61
N PRO A 43 -7.68 -5.04 -4.51
CA PRO A 43 -6.35 -5.58 -4.26
C PRO A 43 -5.79 -5.02 -2.94
N VAL A 44 -5.19 -5.87 -2.12
CA VAL A 44 -4.41 -5.40 -0.98
C VAL A 44 -3.01 -5.12 -1.51
N GLU A 45 -2.72 -3.86 -1.80
CA GLU A 45 -1.32 -3.43 -1.89
C GLU A 45 -0.67 -3.77 -0.55
N ASN A 46 0.47 -4.47 -0.56
CA ASN A 46 1.23 -4.66 0.68
C ASN A 46 1.38 -3.25 1.27
N GLY A 47 1.03 -3.02 2.54
CA GLY A 47 0.85 -1.67 3.08
C GLY A 47 2.14 -0.84 3.10
N ILE A 48 2.45 -0.18 4.21
CA ILE A 48 3.72 0.58 4.36
C ILE A 48 4.95 -0.31 4.04
N GLU A 49 4.82 -1.63 4.12
CA GLU A 49 5.83 -2.60 3.68
C GLU A 49 6.13 -2.60 2.16
N ALA A 50 5.16 -2.34 1.26
CA ALA A 50 5.49 -2.17 -0.17
C ALA A 50 6.31 -0.90 -0.43
N LEU A 51 6.18 0.09 0.47
CA LEU A 51 6.90 1.35 0.39
C LEU A 51 8.31 1.25 1.00
N ARG A 52 8.68 0.11 1.58
CA ARG A 52 10.04 -0.09 2.12
C ARG A 52 11.04 -0.09 0.97
N GLY A 53 11.92 0.93 0.95
CA GLY A 53 12.98 1.05 -0.04
C GLY A 53 12.57 1.74 -1.35
N THR A 54 11.38 2.33 -1.43
CA THR A 54 10.96 3.14 -2.60
C THR A 54 11.60 4.53 -2.61
N ILE A 55 12.08 5.01 -1.47
CA ILE A 55 12.86 6.24 -1.38
C ILE A 55 14.31 5.91 -1.78
N GLN A 56 14.71 6.34 -2.97
CA GLN A 56 16.09 6.24 -3.43
C GLN A 56 16.97 7.19 -2.63
N VAL A 57 17.98 6.64 -1.95
CA VAL A 57 19.02 7.41 -1.29
C VAL A 57 20.29 7.33 -2.14
N SER A 58 20.93 8.47 -2.36
CA SER A 58 22.19 8.53 -3.13
C SER A 58 23.37 7.98 -2.33
N GLU A 59 23.33 8.04 -1.00
CA GLU A 59 24.41 7.64 -0.10
C GLU A 59 23.86 7.05 1.22
N PRO A 60 24.65 6.22 1.94
CA PRO A 60 24.28 5.73 3.26
C PRO A 60 24.05 6.89 4.24
N GLN A 61 22.89 6.92 4.89
CA GLN A 61 22.57 7.96 5.86
C GLN A 61 22.85 7.50 7.30
N ASP A 62 23.63 8.29 8.04
CA ASP A 62 23.74 8.13 9.49
C ASP A 62 22.60 8.92 10.17
N PHE A 63 21.52 8.21 10.47
CA PHE A 63 20.33 8.79 11.11
C PHE A 63 20.62 9.39 12.49
N LYS A 64 21.69 9.00 13.20
CA LYS A 64 22.03 9.62 14.49
C LYS A 64 22.53 11.04 14.28
N VAL A 65 23.41 11.23 13.29
CA VAL A 65 23.96 12.55 12.95
C VAL A 65 22.87 13.45 12.39
N VAL A 66 22.08 12.97 11.43
CA VAL A 66 20.98 13.73 10.82
C VAL A 66 19.97 14.16 11.88
N ARG A 67 19.59 13.26 12.80
CA ARG A 67 18.67 13.58 13.89
C ARG A 67 19.26 14.63 14.84
N HIS A 68 20.55 14.54 15.17
CA HIS A 68 21.19 15.49 16.06
C HIS A 68 21.24 16.91 15.45
N GLN A 69 21.54 17.01 14.15
CA GLN A 69 21.55 18.27 13.42
C GLN A 69 20.16 18.91 13.38
N ALA A 70 19.13 18.16 12.95
CA ALA A 70 17.76 18.67 12.88
C ALA A 70 17.22 19.15 14.25
N MET A 71 17.54 18.43 15.34
CA MET A 71 17.15 18.84 16.69
C MET A 71 17.87 20.10 17.15
N LYS A 72 19.14 20.29 16.74
CA LYS A 72 19.91 21.50 17.06
C LYS A 72 19.39 22.72 16.29
N GLU A 73 19.03 22.54 15.03
CA GLU A 73 18.42 23.58 14.19
C GLU A 73 17.07 24.04 14.77
N LEU A 74 16.18 23.10 15.11
CA LEU A 74 14.89 23.40 15.76
C LEU A 74 15.05 24.11 17.11
N ALA A 75 16.09 23.78 17.88
CA ALA A 75 16.38 24.45 19.14
C ALA A 75 16.88 25.89 18.93
N ASN A 76 17.67 26.13 17.87
CA ASN A 76 18.16 27.46 17.53
C ASN A 76 17.06 28.37 16.97
N GLU A 77 16.16 27.84 16.15
CA GLU A 77 15.01 28.59 15.62
C GLU A 77 14.04 29.03 16.72
N ARG A 78 13.87 28.23 17.77
CA ARG A 78 13.05 28.61 18.93
C ARG A 78 13.66 29.72 19.78
N ASN A 79 14.98 29.90 19.74
CA ASN A 79 15.68 30.94 20.50
C ASN A 79 15.80 32.28 19.76
N THR A 80 15.58 32.31 18.44
CA THR A 80 15.63 33.55 17.65
C THR A 80 14.27 34.25 17.51
N HIS A 81 13.20 33.73 18.12
CA HIS A 81 11.84 34.31 18.12
C HIS A 81 11.29 34.57 19.54
N HIS A 82 12.17 34.89 20.50
CA HIS A 82 11.82 35.44 21.82
C HIS A 82 12.51 36.80 21.98
#